data_AF-A0A9Q5I0V6-F1
#
_entry.id   AF-A0A9Q5I0V6-F1
#
_cell.length_a   1.000
_cell.length_b   1.000
_cell.length_c   1.000
_cell.angle_alpha   90.00
_cell.angle_beta   90.00
_cell.angle_gamma   90.00
#
_symmetry.space_group_name_H-M   'P 1'
#
loop_
_entity.id
_entity.type
_entity.pdbx_description
1 polymer ?
#
loop_
_entity_poly.entity_id
_entity_poly.type
_entity_poly.pdbx_seq_one_letter_code
_entity_poly.pdbx_strand_id
1 'polypeptide(L)'
;MPTGTPNAFQQSQPQASFNPFTPMQIQAQAQAQQQQYPGTPLASNPSPSPFFTPQVQTQQTSFQPGGVFQSPANSSVPMTMQAQQAQQIFQGMAAGGGAVGAGYVGGPTCAVIALKCPQIEVNIVDLSQTRIDAWNSEDFSIPIYEPGLVDVVRQARGRNLFFTTEVDRCIKEADLIFVSVNTPTKKSGVGAGFAADLKCVIIILFPYVLLVCALIHVFLSQFISPSYIELATRRIAAVATSSKIVVEKSTVPCRTAESMRTILEANSKNGCRFDILSNPEFLAEGTAVNDLLYPDRVLIGSLQTPEGLAASESLSDVYANWVPKEQILTVGLWSSELSKLAANAMLAQRISSINALSAICEATGANIDEVAHAVGFDSRIGPKFLKASVGFGGSCFQKDILNLVYLSESLHLPEVAAYWRQVVELNEYQKRRFSKTVVDTLFNTITGKRIAVLGFAFKADTGDTRESAAITLIRDFLSERAQVRIYDPKVEHSQIWQDLQEAEPHLSLAEIQKQVTICPSAFDACSDAEAVVVATEWKEFRDIDWKAIYDNMEKPAFVFDGRLLLDADKLRQIGFRVKVIGRGEGL
;
A
#
# COMPACT_ATOMS: atom_id res chain seq x y z
N MET A 1 -14.58 -0.77 79.85
CA MET A 1 -13.30 -0.13 80.25
C MET A 1 -12.16 -1.05 79.83
N PRO A 2 -10.94 -0.54 79.58
CA PRO A 2 -10.62 0.78 79.02
C PRO A 2 -9.49 0.75 77.96
N THR A 3 -9.21 1.90 77.32
CA THR A 3 -7.90 2.38 76.78
C THR A 3 -6.98 1.48 75.92
N GLY A 4 -6.34 1.97 74.85
CA GLY A 4 -6.43 3.31 74.25
C GLY A 4 -5.24 3.69 73.36
N THR A 5 -5.49 4.56 72.38
CA THR A 5 -4.51 5.43 71.68
C THR A 5 -3.99 6.53 72.62
N PRO A 6 -2.77 7.12 72.46
CA PRO A 6 -2.44 7.93 71.26
C PRO A 6 -0.94 8.07 70.86
N ASN A 7 -0.71 8.90 69.82
CA ASN A 7 0.54 9.60 69.44
C ASN A 7 1.67 8.77 68.79
N ALA A 8 2.47 9.32 67.84
CA ALA A 8 2.39 10.60 67.13
C ALA A 8 3.22 10.65 65.82
N PHE A 9 2.78 11.51 64.89
CA PHE A 9 3.54 12.23 63.82
C PHE A 9 4.86 11.68 63.24
N GLN A 10 4.88 11.44 61.92
CA GLN A 10 5.65 12.31 61.00
C GLN A 10 5.09 12.26 59.56
N GLN A 11 5.62 13.10 58.65
CA GLN A 11 4.94 13.56 57.43
C GLN A 11 5.58 13.08 56.11
N SER A 12 4.77 12.83 55.09
CA SER A 12 5.05 13.18 53.68
C SER A 12 3.74 13.07 52.85
N GLN A 13 3.70 13.73 51.68
CA GLN A 13 2.47 13.98 50.93
C GLN A 13 2.16 12.93 49.86
N PRO A 14 0.88 12.57 49.63
CA PRO A 14 0.40 12.11 48.33
C PRO A 14 0.04 13.34 47.46
N GLN A 15 0.64 13.47 46.27
CA GLN A 15 0.14 14.42 45.27
C GLN A 15 -0.99 13.78 44.44
N ALA A 16 -1.99 14.59 44.10
CA ALA A 16 -3.22 14.15 43.48
C ALA A 16 -3.15 14.10 41.95
N SER A 17 -4.01 13.27 41.36
CA SER A 17 -4.42 13.34 39.96
C SER A 17 -4.96 14.73 39.58
N PHE A 18 -4.74 15.17 38.34
CA PHE A 18 -5.76 15.94 37.61
C PHE A 18 -5.66 15.80 36.08
N ASN A 19 -6.81 16.01 35.44
CA ASN A 19 -7.05 16.02 33.99
C ASN A 19 -6.48 17.30 33.33
N PRO A 20 -6.31 17.35 32.00
CA PRO A 20 -7.15 18.31 31.27
C PRO A 20 -7.58 17.92 29.85
N PHE A 21 -8.71 18.49 29.41
CA PHE A 21 -9.08 18.64 28.00
C PHE A 21 -9.55 20.08 27.72
N THR A 22 -9.33 20.54 26.48
CA THR A 22 -9.87 21.75 25.82
C THR A 22 -9.42 23.17 26.29
N PRO A 23 -9.47 24.20 25.40
CA PRO A 23 -8.69 25.43 25.57
C PRO A 23 -9.46 26.77 25.48
N MET A 24 -9.00 27.83 26.17
CA MET A 24 -9.21 29.22 25.73
C MET A 24 -8.30 30.23 26.43
N GLN A 25 -7.94 31.31 25.72
CA GLN A 25 -7.24 32.53 26.22
C GLN A 25 -5.78 32.27 26.67
N ILE A 26 -4.82 33.19 26.59
CA ILE A 26 -4.83 34.65 26.80
C ILE A 26 -4.18 35.41 25.62
N GLN A 27 -4.54 36.69 25.47
CA GLN A 27 -4.04 37.61 24.45
C GLN A 27 -3.08 38.66 25.05
N ALA A 28 -2.24 39.28 24.20
CA ALA A 28 -1.47 40.51 24.42
C ALA A 28 -0.27 40.50 25.40
N GLN A 29 0.94 40.58 24.81
CA GLN A 29 1.96 41.54 25.22
C GLN A 29 2.84 41.92 24.01
N ALA A 30 2.53 43.04 23.36
CA ALA A 30 3.27 43.55 22.20
C ALA A 30 3.15 45.09 22.11
N GLN A 31 3.98 45.83 22.87
CA GLN A 31 4.04 47.29 22.77
C GLN A 31 5.37 47.89 23.29
N ALA A 32 6.40 47.87 22.44
CA ALA A 32 7.60 48.72 22.52
C ALA A 32 8.34 48.62 21.16
N GLN A 33 8.81 49.69 20.51
CA GLN A 33 8.60 51.13 20.70
C GLN A 33 8.49 51.82 19.31
N GLN A 34 8.19 53.12 19.29
CA GLN A 34 8.05 53.96 18.08
C GLN A 34 9.45 54.28 17.47
N GLN A 35 9.66 54.98 16.34
CA GLN A 35 8.99 56.22 15.88
C GLN A 35 9.42 56.67 14.46
N GLN A 36 8.75 57.72 13.94
CA GLN A 36 9.08 58.57 12.75
C GLN A 36 8.67 58.11 11.32
N TYR A 37 7.42 58.42 10.96
CA TYR A 37 6.94 59.29 9.86
C TYR A 37 7.83 59.69 8.64
N PRO A 38 7.25 60.19 7.51
CA PRO A 38 5.89 60.03 6.93
C PRO A 38 5.88 59.78 5.38
N GLY A 39 4.69 59.60 4.75
CA GLY A 39 4.53 59.82 3.28
C GLY A 39 3.45 59.00 2.55
N THR A 40 2.29 59.60 2.27
CA THR A 40 1.15 59.09 1.47
C THR A 40 1.15 59.66 0.03
N PRO A 41 0.27 59.24 -0.94
CA PRO A 41 -0.54 58.00 -1.08
C PRO A 41 -0.69 57.42 -2.54
N LEU A 42 -1.32 56.23 -2.65
CA LEU A 42 -2.30 55.77 -3.68
C LEU A 42 -1.99 55.65 -5.21
N ALA A 43 -2.40 54.49 -5.76
CA ALA A 43 -3.18 54.25 -7.01
C ALA A 43 -2.57 53.54 -8.26
N SER A 44 -3.43 52.73 -8.90
CA SER A 44 -3.46 52.22 -10.30
C SER A 44 -2.47 51.14 -10.82
N ASN A 45 -3.07 50.13 -11.51
CA ASN A 45 -2.49 49.23 -12.54
C ASN A 45 -2.34 49.97 -13.91
N PRO A 46 -1.69 49.45 -15.00
CA PRO A 46 -1.35 48.03 -15.30
C PRO A 46 0.02 47.72 -16.00
N SER A 47 0.34 46.41 -16.19
CA SER A 47 0.99 45.68 -17.33
C SER A 47 2.09 46.29 -18.26
N PRO A 48 2.86 45.48 -19.07
CA PRO A 48 3.52 44.17 -18.83
C PRO A 48 4.95 43.98 -19.49
N SER A 49 5.61 42.81 -19.29
CA SER A 49 6.71 42.21 -20.11
C SER A 49 8.14 42.84 -20.03
N PRO A 50 9.24 42.24 -20.59
CA PRO A 50 9.43 40.91 -21.21
C PRO A 50 10.69 40.07 -20.76
N PHE A 51 10.76 38.82 -21.26
CA PHE A 51 11.87 37.87 -21.46
C PHE A 51 13.36 38.21 -21.14
N PHE A 52 14.11 37.19 -20.69
CA PHE A 52 15.48 36.89 -21.17
C PHE A 52 15.88 35.41 -21.04
N THR A 53 16.64 34.87 -22.01
CA THR A 53 17.21 33.49 -22.01
C THR A 53 18.51 33.42 -22.84
N PRO A 54 19.58 32.74 -22.38
CA PRO A 54 20.73 32.36 -23.21
C PRO A 54 20.91 30.83 -23.37
N GLN A 55 21.73 30.40 -24.34
CA GLN A 55 21.88 28.99 -24.76
C GLN A 55 23.28 28.39 -24.47
N VAL A 56 23.28 27.08 -24.19
CA VAL A 56 24.17 26.01 -24.71
C VAL A 56 25.59 26.35 -25.18
N GLN A 57 26.58 25.58 -24.69
CA GLN A 57 27.69 25.10 -25.53
C GLN A 57 28.21 23.71 -25.10
N THR A 58 28.73 22.95 -26.07
CA THR A 58 29.15 21.55 -25.95
C THR A 58 30.51 21.32 -26.59
N GLN A 59 31.34 20.41 -26.05
CA GLN A 59 32.49 19.85 -26.77
C GLN A 59 32.61 18.35 -26.54
N GLN A 60 33.08 17.64 -27.58
CA GLN A 60 33.41 16.22 -27.59
C GLN A 60 34.93 16.06 -27.79
N THR A 61 35.53 15.03 -27.22
CA THR A 61 36.77 14.42 -27.71
C THR A 61 36.71 12.90 -27.54
N SER A 62 37.43 12.19 -28.41
CA SER A 62 37.40 10.72 -28.54
C SER A 62 38.80 10.19 -28.84
N PHE A 63 39.16 8.99 -28.38
CA PHE A 63 40.01 8.02 -29.11
C PHE A 63 40.01 6.64 -28.40
N GLN A 64 40.48 5.59 -29.08
CA GLN A 64 40.52 4.19 -28.60
C GLN A 64 41.95 3.57 -28.72
N PRO A 65 42.17 2.24 -28.89
CA PRO A 65 42.43 1.35 -27.76
C PRO A 65 43.69 0.46 -27.93
N GLY A 66 44.00 -0.39 -26.94
CA GLY A 66 44.81 -1.60 -27.16
C GLY A 66 45.60 -2.11 -25.94
N GLY A 67 45.58 -3.43 -25.71
CA GLY A 67 46.39 -4.09 -24.68
C GLY A 67 45.82 -5.45 -24.23
N VAL A 68 46.25 -6.54 -24.85
CA VAL A 68 45.86 -7.92 -24.49
C VAL A 68 47.04 -8.63 -23.85
N PHE A 69 46.81 -9.36 -22.75
CA PHE A 69 47.75 -10.36 -22.23
C PHE A 69 47.02 -11.59 -21.67
N GLN A 70 47.70 -12.75 -21.67
CA GLN A 70 47.11 -14.07 -21.47
C GLN A 70 47.27 -14.62 -20.04
N SER A 71 46.47 -15.64 -19.70
CA SER A 71 46.52 -16.40 -18.44
C SER A 71 47.27 -17.73 -18.53
N PRO A 72 47.74 -18.24 -17.39
CA PRO A 72 47.57 -19.66 -17.02
C PRO A 72 46.79 -19.77 -15.68
N ALA A 73 45.84 -20.67 -15.42
CA ALA A 73 45.65 -22.10 -15.72
C ALA A 73 46.02 -23.05 -14.54
N ASN A 74 45.03 -23.85 -14.12
CA ASN A 74 45.07 -25.06 -13.29
C ASN A 74 45.55 -25.04 -11.81
N SER A 75 44.64 -25.42 -10.90
CA SER A 75 44.77 -26.67 -10.12
C SER A 75 43.41 -27.08 -9.51
N SER A 76 43.27 -28.36 -9.14
CA SER A 76 42.02 -29.05 -8.75
C SER A 76 42.16 -29.78 -7.39
N VAL A 77 41.31 -30.79 -7.09
CA VAL A 77 41.34 -31.72 -5.90
C VAL A 77 40.35 -31.25 -4.77
N PRO A 78 39.56 -32.14 -4.09
CA PRO A 78 38.13 -32.25 -4.45
C PRO A 78 37.15 -32.34 -3.23
N MET A 79 35.91 -32.79 -3.47
CA MET A 79 34.90 -33.06 -2.43
C MET A 79 35.23 -34.25 -1.52
N THR A 80 34.85 -34.16 -0.25
CA THR A 80 34.41 -35.31 0.59
C THR A 80 33.30 -34.90 1.55
N MET A 81 32.20 -35.67 1.57
CA MET A 81 31.27 -35.98 2.68
C MET A 81 31.11 -34.93 3.80
N GLN A 82 29.91 -34.40 4.07
CA GLN A 82 28.87 -35.14 4.82
C GLN A 82 27.45 -34.62 4.53
N ALA A 83 26.72 -35.32 3.67
CA ALA A 83 25.27 -35.16 3.52
C ALA A 83 24.55 -36.22 4.35
N GLN A 84 24.43 -36.03 5.68
CA GLN A 84 23.71 -36.99 6.54
C GLN A 84 23.28 -36.45 7.93
N GLN A 85 22.49 -35.37 7.98
CA GLN A 85 21.66 -35.05 9.17
C GLN A 85 20.53 -34.06 8.83
N ALA A 86 19.57 -34.50 8.00
CA ALA A 86 18.41 -33.70 7.61
C ALA A 86 17.16 -34.59 7.50
N GLN A 87 16.53 -34.90 8.64
CA GLN A 87 15.19 -35.48 8.73
C GLN A 87 14.60 -35.28 10.14
N GLN A 88 13.27 -35.22 10.23
CA GLN A 88 12.47 -34.97 11.44
C GLN A 88 12.56 -33.56 12.05
N ILE A 89 11.73 -32.65 11.53
CA ILE A 89 10.55 -32.11 12.25
C ILE A 89 9.61 -31.53 11.16
N PHE A 90 8.31 -31.78 11.28
CA PHE A 90 7.28 -31.32 10.34
C PHE A 90 5.96 -31.03 11.08
N GLN A 91 5.06 -30.29 10.42
CA GLN A 91 3.71 -29.84 10.84
C GLN A 91 3.67 -28.55 11.68
N GLY A 92 2.96 -27.54 11.15
CA GLY A 92 2.88 -26.19 11.75
C GLY A 92 1.97 -25.17 11.05
N MET A 93 0.98 -25.62 10.26
CA MET A 93 -0.04 -24.80 9.55
C MET A 93 0.49 -23.74 8.55
N ALA A 94 -0.41 -23.13 7.77
CA ALA A 94 -0.08 -22.38 6.55
C ALA A 94 -0.86 -21.07 6.39
N ALA A 95 -0.19 -20.02 5.91
CA ALA A 95 -0.77 -18.86 5.22
C ALA A 95 0.35 -18.05 4.51
N GLY A 96 0.07 -17.50 3.31
CA GLY A 96 0.74 -16.30 2.75
C GLY A 96 2.27 -16.23 2.63
N GLY A 97 2.91 -17.08 1.80
CA GLY A 97 4.37 -17.00 1.50
C GLY A 97 4.76 -15.87 0.51
N GLY A 98 5.75 -16.06 -0.36
CA GLY A 98 6.11 -15.09 -1.40
C GLY A 98 6.70 -15.70 -2.69
N ALA A 99 7.29 -14.81 -3.48
CA ALA A 99 8.46 -15.15 -4.27
C ALA A 99 9.31 -13.88 -4.30
N VAL A 100 9.70 -13.42 -5.47
CA VAL A 100 10.32 -12.11 -5.69
C VAL A 100 9.30 -10.98 -5.54
N GLY A 101 8.58 -11.01 -4.44
CA GLY A 101 7.17 -10.62 -4.47
C GLY A 101 6.41 -11.28 -5.62
N ALA A 102 6.57 -12.59 -5.91
CA ALA A 102 5.43 -13.38 -6.44
C ALA A 102 4.44 -13.80 -5.33
N GLY A 103 4.36 -12.95 -4.30
CA GLY A 103 3.13 -12.19 -4.09
C GLY A 103 2.81 -11.25 -5.28
N TYR A 104 2.25 -10.07 -5.01
CA TYR A 104 1.39 -9.44 -6.01
C TYR A 104 2.09 -8.77 -7.22
N VAL A 105 3.39 -8.45 -7.15
CA VAL A 105 4.08 -7.61 -8.14
C VAL A 105 4.96 -8.41 -9.09
N GLY A 106 6.01 -9.06 -8.57
CA GLY A 106 7.01 -9.77 -9.37
C GLY A 106 6.44 -10.97 -10.13
N GLY A 107 5.46 -11.68 -9.54
CA GLY A 107 4.81 -12.84 -10.16
C GLY A 107 4.13 -12.53 -11.49
N PRO A 108 3.05 -11.72 -11.49
CA PRO A 108 2.37 -11.30 -12.71
C PRO A 108 3.31 -10.60 -13.69
N THR A 109 4.17 -9.69 -13.22
CA THR A 109 5.11 -8.93 -14.08
C THR A 109 6.01 -9.88 -14.88
N CYS A 110 6.63 -10.84 -14.21
CA CYS A 110 7.59 -11.72 -14.85
C CYS A 110 6.93 -12.84 -15.67
N ALA A 111 5.71 -13.27 -15.31
CA ALA A 111 4.90 -14.15 -16.14
C ALA A 111 4.53 -13.48 -17.48
N VAL A 112 4.17 -12.18 -17.47
CA VAL A 112 3.91 -11.41 -18.71
C VAL A 112 5.20 -11.21 -19.53
N ILE A 113 6.34 -10.91 -18.89
CA ILE A 113 7.65 -10.85 -19.59
C ILE A 113 7.95 -12.18 -20.31
N ALA A 114 7.79 -13.32 -19.64
CA ALA A 114 8.07 -14.63 -20.25
C ALA A 114 7.08 -15.00 -21.37
N LEU A 115 5.81 -14.56 -21.28
CA LEU A 115 4.84 -14.70 -22.37
C LEU A 115 5.21 -13.84 -23.58
N LYS A 116 5.64 -12.59 -23.35
CA LYS A 116 5.90 -11.60 -24.41
C LYS A 116 7.30 -11.66 -25.02
N CYS A 117 8.28 -12.22 -24.30
CA CYS A 117 9.66 -12.38 -24.75
C CYS A 117 10.05 -13.88 -24.77
N PRO A 118 9.61 -14.68 -25.76
CA PRO A 118 9.94 -16.11 -25.86
C PRO A 118 11.43 -16.45 -25.83
N GLN A 119 12.28 -15.49 -26.20
CA GLN A 119 13.74 -15.57 -26.24
C GLN A 119 14.42 -15.30 -24.88
N ILE A 120 13.69 -14.86 -23.86
CA ILE A 120 14.21 -14.55 -22.52
C ILE A 120 13.79 -15.66 -21.55
N GLU A 121 14.75 -16.21 -20.81
CA GLU A 121 14.48 -17.09 -19.67
C GLU A 121 14.17 -16.28 -18.40
N VAL A 122 13.16 -16.70 -17.65
CA VAL A 122 12.63 -15.97 -16.49
C VAL A 122 12.49 -16.91 -15.29
N ASN A 123 13.36 -16.74 -14.30
CA ASN A 123 13.42 -17.55 -13.07
C ASN A 123 12.84 -16.77 -11.86
N ILE A 124 11.63 -17.10 -11.40
CA ILE A 124 10.92 -16.45 -10.27
C ILE A 124 11.03 -17.31 -8.99
N VAL A 125 11.51 -16.80 -7.86
CA VAL A 125 11.71 -17.65 -6.65
C VAL A 125 11.25 -17.06 -5.32
N ASP A 126 11.11 -17.92 -4.31
CA ASP A 126 11.01 -17.53 -2.91
C ASP A 126 12.00 -18.26 -1.99
N LEU A 127 11.98 -17.90 -0.71
CA LEU A 127 12.35 -18.83 0.37
C LEU A 127 11.18 -19.71 0.85
N SER A 128 9.91 -19.32 0.67
CA SER A 128 8.77 -20.21 0.92
C SER A 128 8.66 -21.27 -0.18
N GLN A 129 9.19 -22.46 0.11
CA GLN A 129 8.94 -23.66 -0.69
C GLN A 129 7.45 -23.83 -0.97
N THR A 130 6.58 -23.69 0.04
CA THR A 130 5.12 -23.79 -0.08
C THR A 130 4.52 -22.85 -1.14
N ARG A 131 5.00 -21.61 -1.30
CA ARG A 131 4.49 -20.74 -2.37
C ARG A 131 5.06 -21.12 -3.74
N ILE A 132 6.30 -21.59 -3.82
CA ILE A 132 6.88 -22.08 -5.08
C ILE A 132 6.24 -23.39 -5.55
N ASP A 133 5.89 -24.28 -4.63
CA ASP A 133 5.10 -25.48 -4.89
C ASP A 133 3.73 -25.10 -5.46
N ALA A 134 3.06 -24.08 -4.91
CA ALA A 134 1.81 -23.55 -5.43
C ALA A 134 1.96 -22.92 -6.84
N TRP A 135 3.08 -22.23 -7.13
CA TRP A 135 3.36 -21.73 -8.48
C TRP A 135 3.67 -22.84 -9.50
N ASN A 136 4.22 -23.97 -9.05
CA ASN A 136 4.52 -25.15 -9.87
C ASN A 136 3.39 -26.19 -9.93
N SER A 137 2.31 -26.00 -9.19
CA SER A 137 1.14 -26.89 -9.09
C SER A 137 0.59 -27.33 -10.46
N GLU A 138 0.32 -28.64 -10.62
CA GLU A 138 -0.13 -29.21 -11.91
C GLU A 138 -1.53 -28.75 -12.32
N ASP A 139 -2.40 -28.51 -11.35
CA ASP A 139 -3.76 -27.97 -11.51
C ASP A 139 -3.80 -26.45 -11.74
N PHE A 140 -2.66 -25.76 -11.57
CA PHE A 140 -2.54 -24.31 -11.55
C PHE A 140 -3.31 -23.64 -10.41
N SER A 141 -3.38 -24.26 -9.23
CA SER A 141 -3.73 -23.63 -7.95
C SER A 141 -2.66 -22.63 -7.50
N ILE A 142 -2.46 -21.59 -8.31
CA ILE A 142 -1.46 -20.55 -8.08
C ILE A 142 -1.82 -19.69 -6.86
N PRO A 143 -0.83 -19.18 -6.12
CA PRO A 143 -1.02 -18.54 -4.81
C PRO A 143 -1.52 -17.09 -4.87
N ILE A 144 -2.10 -16.69 -6.01
CA ILE A 144 -2.66 -15.36 -6.29
C ILE A 144 -3.82 -15.54 -7.27
N TYR A 145 -5.01 -15.09 -6.87
CA TYR A 145 -6.12 -14.95 -7.80
C TYR A 145 -5.97 -13.63 -8.58
N GLU A 146 -5.89 -13.72 -9.91
CA GLU A 146 -5.93 -12.59 -10.84
C GLU A 146 -6.60 -13.01 -12.16
N PRO A 147 -7.52 -12.22 -12.73
CA PRO A 147 -8.14 -12.52 -14.02
C PRO A 147 -7.11 -12.74 -15.14
N GLY A 148 -7.13 -13.94 -15.74
CA GLY A 148 -6.24 -14.34 -16.84
C GLY A 148 -4.81 -14.72 -16.43
N LEU A 149 -4.39 -14.58 -15.16
CA LEU A 149 -3.01 -14.86 -14.73
C LEU A 149 -2.65 -16.34 -14.92
N VAL A 150 -3.58 -17.24 -14.58
CA VAL A 150 -3.43 -18.69 -14.79
C VAL A 150 -3.12 -19.03 -16.25
N ASP A 151 -3.74 -18.35 -17.21
CA ASP A 151 -3.57 -18.63 -18.64
C ASP A 151 -2.25 -18.07 -19.18
N VAL A 152 -1.77 -16.94 -18.65
CA VAL A 152 -0.42 -16.42 -18.91
C VAL A 152 0.63 -17.41 -18.39
N VAL A 153 0.50 -17.88 -17.15
CA VAL A 153 1.41 -18.85 -16.54
C VAL A 153 1.41 -20.17 -17.32
N ARG A 154 0.24 -20.69 -17.72
CA ARG A 154 0.12 -21.95 -18.49
C ARG A 154 0.82 -21.90 -19.86
N GLN A 155 0.95 -20.73 -20.48
CA GLN A 155 1.62 -20.55 -21.77
C GLN A 155 3.15 -20.36 -21.68
N ALA A 156 3.69 -20.09 -20.50
CA ALA A 156 5.11 -19.82 -20.30
C ALA A 156 5.83 -20.82 -19.38
N ARG A 157 5.14 -21.38 -18.36
CA ARG A 157 5.72 -22.27 -17.34
C ARG A 157 6.28 -23.53 -17.99
N GLY A 158 7.57 -23.80 -17.78
CA GLY A 158 8.28 -24.93 -18.40
C GLY A 158 8.73 -24.72 -19.85
N ARG A 159 8.38 -23.58 -20.47
CA ARG A 159 8.91 -23.16 -21.79
C ARG A 159 10.09 -22.21 -21.63
N ASN A 160 9.85 -21.10 -20.91
CA ASN A 160 10.86 -20.09 -20.56
C ASN A 160 10.56 -19.37 -19.24
N LEU A 161 9.48 -19.74 -18.54
CA LEU A 161 9.17 -19.31 -17.19
C LEU A 161 9.39 -20.48 -16.23
N PHE A 162 10.14 -20.25 -15.15
CA PHE A 162 10.48 -21.25 -14.16
C PHE A 162 10.29 -20.72 -12.74
N PHE A 163 9.89 -21.60 -11.82
CA PHE A 163 9.80 -21.29 -10.40
C PHE A 163 10.65 -22.28 -9.60
N THR A 164 11.54 -21.77 -8.74
CA THR A 164 12.42 -22.57 -7.87
C THR A 164 12.58 -21.89 -6.50
N THR A 165 13.29 -22.49 -5.55
CA THR A 165 13.65 -21.88 -4.24
C THR A 165 15.14 -21.63 -4.09
N GLU A 166 15.94 -21.95 -5.10
CA GLU A 166 17.39 -22.06 -5.00
C GLU A 166 18.12 -20.69 -5.04
N VAL A 167 17.62 -19.65 -4.35
CA VAL A 167 18.03 -18.22 -4.40
C VAL A 167 19.50 -17.98 -4.80
N ASP A 168 20.46 -18.66 -4.16
CA ASP A 168 21.87 -18.47 -4.48
C ASP A 168 22.44 -19.37 -5.57
N ARG A 169 21.91 -20.60 -5.85
CA ARG A 169 21.93 -21.22 -7.23
C ARG A 169 21.36 -20.22 -8.22
N CYS A 170 20.85 -19.08 -7.74
CA CYS A 170 20.33 -18.07 -8.56
C CYS A 170 20.88 -16.55 -8.49
N ILE A 171 22.09 -16.19 -7.99
CA ILE A 171 22.68 -14.79 -8.11
C ILE A 171 23.86 -14.48 -9.12
N LYS A 172 24.10 -15.21 -10.23
CA LYS A 172 25.32 -15.20 -11.08
C LYS A 172 25.16 -15.19 -12.62
N GLU A 173 24.43 -16.13 -13.21
CA GLU A 173 24.30 -16.43 -14.67
C GLU A 173 23.49 -15.40 -15.54
N ALA A 174 22.81 -14.40 -14.96
CA ALA A 174 21.90 -13.48 -15.68
C ALA A 174 22.50 -12.09 -15.87
N ASP A 175 21.91 -11.33 -16.78
CA ASP A 175 22.29 -9.96 -17.06
C ASP A 175 21.44 -8.94 -16.28
N LEU A 176 20.18 -9.30 -15.93
CA LEU A 176 19.22 -8.42 -15.24
C LEU A 176 18.50 -9.13 -14.09
N ILE A 177 18.39 -8.46 -12.94
CA ILE A 177 17.72 -8.95 -11.71
C ILE A 177 16.72 -7.90 -11.23
N PHE A 178 15.41 -8.23 -11.17
CA PHE A 178 14.45 -7.40 -10.43
C PHE A 178 14.46 -7.72 -8.93
N VAL A 179 14.23 -6.69 -8.11
CA VAL A 179 14.03 -6.77 -6.65
C VAL A 179 12.63 -6.22 -6.34
N SER A 180 11.71 -7.10 -5.95
CA SER A 180 10.29 -6.79 -5.73
C SER A 180 9.83 -7.26 -4.33
N VAL A 181 10.59 -6.91 -3.30
CA VAL A 181 10.27 -7.21 -1.89
C VAL A 181 9.10 -6.37 -1.37
N ASN A 182 8.45 -6.84 -0.31
CA ASN A 182 7.56 -6.00 0.50
C ASN A 182 8.37 -4.93 1.26
N THR A 183 7.87 -3.70 1.28
CA THR A 183 8.37 -2.55 2.06
C THR A 183 7.38 -2.20 3.18
N PRO A 184 7.36 -2.97 4.30
CA PRO A 184 6.42 -2.74 5.39
C PRO A 184 6.71 -1.41 6.11
N THR A 185 5.67 -0.75 6.58
CA THR A 185 5.78 0.41 7.47
C THR A 185 6.39 -0.01 8.82
N LYS A 186 7.32 0.80 9.34
CA LYS A 186 7.98 0.55 10.63
C LYS A 186 6.97 0.50 11.76
N LYS A 187 6.97 -0.59 12.54
CA LYS A 187 6.17 -0.69 13.77
C LYS A 187 6.86 -0.06 15.01
N SER A 188 8.14 0.36 14.94
CA SER A 188 8.81 1.03 16.07
C SER A 188 10.01 1.93 15.70
N GLY A 189 10.37 2.85 16.61
CA GLY A 189 11.49 3.80 16.48
C GLY A 189 11.17 5.04 15.64
N VAL A 190 12.21 5.80 15.26
CA VAL A 190 12.06 7.01 14.42
C VAL A 190 11.39 6.66 13.09
N GLY A 191 10.27 7.34 12.80
CA GLY A 191 9.45 7.08 11.61
C GLY A 191 8.45 5.92 11.75
N ALA A 192 8.21 5.38 12.95
CA ALA A 192 7.17 4.38 13.17
C ALA A 192 5.79 4.89 12.72
N GLY A 193 5.05 4.07 11.97
CA GLY A 193 3.76 4.43 11.37
C GLY A 193 3.83 5.26 10.09
N PHE A 194 5.00 5.81 9.72
CA PHE A 194 5.14 6.72 8.56
C PHE A 194 6.15 6.27 7.51
N ALA A 195 7.30 5.73 7.93
CA ALA A 195 8.39 5.33 7.04
C ALA A 195 8.41 3.81 6.80
N ALA A 196 8.82 3.37 5.62
CA ALA A 196 9.16 1.97 5.35
C ALA A 196 10.40 1.52 6.16
N ASP A 197 10.47 0.23 6.54
CA ASP A 197 11.58 -0.28 7.36
C ASP A 197 12.84 -0.61 6.54
N LEU A 198 13.99 -0.17 7.05
CA LEU A 198 15.29 -0.05 6.38
C LEU A 198 16.47 -0.32 7.35
N LYS A 199 16.36 -1.33 8.23
CA LYS A 199 17.40 -1.74 9.21
C LYS A 199 18.02 -3.12 8.87
N CYS A 200 19.02 -3.63 9.64
CA CYS A 200 19.81 -4.81 9.22
C CYS A 200 20.58 -5.56 10.34
N VAL A 201 20.77 -6.90 10.16
CA VAL A 201 21.80 -7.81 10.75
C VAL A 201 22.14 -8.94 9.71
N ILE A 202 23.21 -9.75 9.91
CA ILE A 202 24.02 -10.50 8.91
C ILE A 202 23.78 -12.05 8.85
N ILE A 203 24.00 -12.73 7.67
CA ILE A 203 24.58 -14.11 7.42
C ILE A 203 24.60 -14.45 5.87
N ILE A 204 25.19 -15.59 5.38
CA ILE A 204 25.81 -15.79 4.00
C ILE A 204 25.48 -17.20 3.33
N LEU A 205 25.51 -17.38 1.96
CA LEU A 205 26.12 -18.50 1.10
C LEU A 205 25.42 -19.07 -0.24
N PHE A 206 25.90 -18.72 -1.49
CA PHE A 206 26.16 -19.45 -2.83
C PHE A 206 25.17 -20.41 -3.65
N PRO A 207 25.23 -20.69 -5.02
CA PRO A 207 25.78 -20.05 -6.30
C PRO A 207 25.21 -20.40 -7.81
N TYR A 208 24.38 -19.62 -8.62
CA TYR A 208 24.06 -19.65 -10.15
C TYR A 208 22.93 -18.58 -10.62
N VAL A 209 21.84 -18.55 -11.51
CA VAL A 209 20.85 -17.33 -11.69
C VAL A 209 19.25 -17.26 -11.62
N LEU A 210 18.69 -16.11 -11.10
CA LEU A 210 17.38 -15.78 -10.46
C LEU A 210 16.89 -14.32 -10.69
N LEU A 211 15.68 -14.08 -10.16
CA LEU A 211 15.05 -12.82 -9.74
C LEU A 211 14.94 -12.83 -8.17
N VAL A 212 15.23 -11.78 -7.37
CA VAL A 212 15.66 -11.97 -5.92
C VAL A 212 14.71 -11.47 -4.78
N CYS A 213 14.28 -12.35 -3.85
CA CYS A 213 13.69 -12.03 -2.51
C CYS A 213 13.93 -13.10 -1.42
N ALA A 214 13.61 -12.76 -0.17
CA ALA A 214 13.66 -13.63 1.01
C ALA A 214 12.62 -13.25 2.07
N LEU A 215 12.00 -14.25 2.73
CA LEU A 215 11.26 -14.08 3.98
C LEU A 215 11.59 -15.24 4.94
N ILE A 216 12.20 -14.91 6.08
CA ILE A 216 12.44 -15.83 7.20
C ILE A 216 11.43 -15.47 8.29
N HIS A 217 10.72 -16.45 8.83
CA HIS A 217 9.77 -16.24 9.93
C HIS A 217 9.74 -17.41 10.92
N VAL A 218 10.85 -17.60 11.64
CA VAL A 218 10.93 -18.47 12.82
C VAL A 218 11.71 -17.72 13.90
N PHE A 219 11.09 -17.54 15.08
CA PHE A 219 11.69 -17.01 16.32
C PHE A 219 12.51 -15.71 16.22
N LEU A 220 11.89 -14.55 16.53
CA LEU A 220 12.50 -13.44 17.30
C LEU A 220 11.50 -12.31 17.64
N SER A 221 10.43 -12.61 18.37
CA SER A 221 9.35 -11.65 18.71
C SER A 221 9.73 -10.57 19.76
N GLN A 222 11.01 -10.21 19.88
CA GLN A 222 11.51 -9.18 20.80
C GLN A 222 12.65 -8.29 20.24
N PHE A 223 13.15 -8.51 19.02
CA PHE A 223 14.24 -7.69 18.46
C PHE A 223 13.97 -7.18 17.03
N ILE A 224 14.67 -6.09 16.72
CA ILE A 224 14.52 -5.22 15.53
C ILE A 224 14.51 -6.01 14.22
N SER A 225 13.50 -5.75 13.37
CA SER A 225 13.40 -6.37 12.04
C SER A 225 14.48 -5.82 11.08
N PRO A 226 15.15 -6.68 10.29
CA PRO A 226 15.94 -6.25 9.15
C PRO A 226 15.06 -5.97 7.92
N SER A 227 15.58 -5.23 6.94
CA SER A 227 14.88 -4.82 5.73
C SER A 227 15.21 -5.69 4.52
N TYR A 228 14.17 -6.01 3.76
CA TYR A 228 14.26 -6.98 2.67
C TYR A 228 15.03 -6.43 1.45
N ILE A 229 14.98 -5.12 1.17
CA ILE A 229 15.77 -4.48 0.10
C ILE A 229 17.27 -4.64 0.38
N GLU A 230 17.71 -4.27 1.59
CA GLU A 230 19.11 -4.36 1.99
C GLU A 230 19.60 -5.80 1.98
N LEU A 231 18.81 -6.73 2.54
CA LEU A 231 19.16 -8.16 2.56
C LEU A 231 19.31 -8.74 1.14
N ALA A 232 18.36 -8.45 0.24
CA ALA A 232 18.44 -8.86 -1.17
C ALA A 232 19.67 -8.26 -1.86
N THR A 233 19.95 -6.97 -1.64
CA THR A 233 21.08 -6.26 -2.26
C THR A 233 22.43 -6.79 -1.75
N ARG A 234 22.56 -7.05 -0.44
CA ARG A 234 23.75 -7.68 0.15
C ARG A 234 23.96 -9.09 -0.41
N ARG A 235 22.89 -9.86 -0.60
CA ARG A 235 22.96 -11.20 -1.22
C ARG A 235 23.42 -11.13 -2.68
N ILE A 236 22.92 -10.15 -3.45
CA ILE A 236 23.34 -9.86 -4.83
C ILE A 236 24.86 -9.63 -4.89
N ALA A 237 25.39 -8.69 -4.11
CA ALA A 237 26.83 -8.41 -4.06
C ALA A 237 27.66 -9.63 -3.62
N ALA A 238 27.20 -10.34 -2.58
CA ALA A 238 27.92 -11.47 -2.00
C ALA A 238 28.02 -12.69 -2.93
N VAL A 239 27.03 -12.93 -3.80
CA VAL A 239 26.98 -14.17 -4.61
C VAL A 239 27.34 -13.94 -6.08
N ALA A 240 27.14 -12.74 -6.64
CA ALA A 240 27.44 -12.45 -8.04
C ALA A 240 28.92 -12.67 -8.41
N THR A 241 29.14 -13.01 -9.69
CA THR A 241 30.47 -13.32 -10.28
C THR A 241 30.72 -12.64 -11.62
N SER A 242 29.77 -11.83 -12.10
CA SER A 242 29.90 -10.95 -13.25
C SER A 242 28.95 -9.76 -13.06
N SER A 243 29.11 -8.71 -13.86
CA SER A 243 28.28 -7.51 -13.78
C SER A 243 26.78 -7.79 -13.96
N LYS A 244 25.93 -6.92 -13.40
CA LYS A 244 24.45 -7.04 -13.42
C LYS A 244 23.76 -5.69 -13.58
N ILE A 245 22.62 -5.68 -14.26
CA ILE A 245 21.59 -4.66 -14.10
C ILE A 245 20.70 -5.08 -12.91
N VAL A 246 20.51 -4.21 -11.94
CA VAL A 246 19.65 -4.46 -10.76
C VAL A 246 18.48 -3.49 -10.80
N VAL A 247 17.27 -4.03 -10.89
CA VAL A 247 16.05 -3.26 -11.10
C VAL A 247 15.19 -3.27 -9.85
N GLU A 248 15.16 -2.15 -9.16
CA GLU A 248 14.19 -1.84 -8.12
C GLU A 248 12.78 -1.80 -8.79
N LYS A 249 11.82 -2.59 -8.28
CA LYS A 249 10.50 -2.84 -8.90
C LYS A 249 9.30 -2.54 -7.98
N SER A 250 9.55 -2.24 -6.71
CA SER A 250 8.55 -2.09 -5.65
C SER A 250 8.20 -0.62 -5.39
N THR A 251 7.10 -0.38 -4.70
CA THR A 251 6.89 0.94 -4.09
C THR A 251 7.85 1.16 -2.92
N VAL A 252 8.99 1.80 -3.19
CA VAL A 252 10.07 2.12 -2.24
C VAL A 252 10.13 3.63 -1.91
N PRO A 253 10.72 4.04 -0.77
CA PRO A 253 11.06 5.44 -0.52
C PRO A 253 12.12 5.97 -1.50
N CYS A 254 12.12 7.27 -1.79
CA CYS A 254 13.20 7.91 -2.55
C CYS A 254 14.58 7.71 -1.89
N ARG A 255 15.64 7.58 -2.70
CA ARG A 255 17.01 7.20 -2.32
C ARG A 255 17.18 5.73 -1.91
N THR A 256 16.20 4.87 -2.16
CA THR A 256 16.39 3.42 -1.97
C THR A 256 17.45 2.91 -2.94
N ALA A 257 17.42 3.35 -4.21
CA ALA A 257 18.43 3.00 -5.19
C ALA A 257 19.84 3.55 -4.86
N GLU A 258 19.96 4.70 -4.19
CA GLU A 258 21.23 5.24 -3.66
C GLU A 258 21.78 4.36 -2.51
N SER A 259 20.89 3.91 -1.63
CA SER A 259 21.22 2.96 -0.56
C SER A 259 21.68 1.61 -1.12
N MET A 260 20.96 1.09 -2.12
CA MET A 260 21.33 -0.13 -2.84
C MET A 260 22.70 0.00 -3.51
N ARG A 261 22.97 1.14 -4.17
CA ARG A 261 24.25 1.43 -4.82
C ARG A 261 25.40 1.35 -3.82
N THR A 262 25.26 2.03 -2.68
CA THR A 262 26.26 2.05 -1.61
C THR A 262 26.59 0.65 -1.12
N ILE A 263 25.59 -0.23 -1.01
CA ILE A 263 25.77 -1.63 -0.64
C ILE A 263 26.49 -2.41 -1.75
N LEU A 264 26.04 -2.31 -3.00
CA LEU A 264 26.63 -3.06 -4.12
C LEU A 264 28.08 -2.67 -4.36
N GLU A 265 28.40 -1.37 -4.40
CA GLU A 265 29.78 -0.89 -4.58
C GLU A 265 30.70 -1.37 -3.45
N ALA A 266 30.30 -1.17 -2.18
CA ALA A 266 31.11 -1.52 -1.01
C ALA A 266 31.27 -3.03 -0.75
N ASN A 267 30.45 -3.88 -1.37
CA ASN A 267 30.50 -5.35 -1.21
C ASN A 267 30.78 -6.08 -2.55
N SER A 268 31.08 -5.33 -3.61
CA SER A 268 31.41 -5.90 -4.92
C SER A 268 32.73 -6.68 -4.89
N LYS A 269 32.79 -7.78 -5.64
CA LYS A 269 34.04 -8.51 -5.89
C LYS A 269 34.76 -7.85 -7.06
N ASN A 270 36.08 -7.70 -6.93
CA ASN A 270 36.96 -7.08 -7.92
C ASN A 270 36.60 -7.48 -9.37
N GLY A 271 36.02 -6.53 -10.13
CA GLY A 271 35.63 -6.71 -11.54
C GLY A 271 34.13 -6.77 -11.83
N CYS A 272 33.24 -6.87 -10.83
CA CYS A 272 31.78 -6.84 -11.05
C CYS A 272 31.24 -5.41 -10.97
N ARG A 273 30.60 -4.90 -12.04
CA ARG A 273 29.85 -3.63 -12.04
C ARG A 273 28.36 -3.89 -11.79
N PHE A 274 27.69 -2.99 -11.07
CA PHE A 274 26.25 -3.03 -10.87
C PHE A 274 25.61 -1.72 -11.33
N ASP A 275 24.72 -1.81 -12.32
CA ASP A 275 23.97 -0.66 -12.82
C ASP A 275 22.55 -0.74 -12.27
N ILE A 276 22.12 0.28 -11.51
CA ILE A 276 20.82 0.26 -10.81
C ILE A 276 19.79 1.09 -11.58
N LEU A 277 18.62 0.48 -11.78
CA LEU A 277 17.42 1.10 -12.33
C LEU A 277 16.30 1.08 -11.28
N SER A 278 15.40 2.06 -11.34
CA SER A 278 14.07 1.98 -10.73
C SER A 278 13.05 1.79 -11.84
N ASN A 279 12.12 0.85 -11.67
CA ASN A 279 11.05 0.56 -12.61
C ASN A 279 9.75 0.27 -11.84
N PRO A 280 9.04 1.29 -11.35
CA PRO A 280 7.89 1.11 -10.47
C PRO A 280 6.76 0.27 -11.08
N GLU A 281 5.89 -0.24 -10.22
CA GLU A 281 4.67 -0.95 -10.57
C GLU A 281 3.47 0.02 -10.66
N PHE A 282 2.62 -0.12 -11.69
CA PHE A 282 1.39 0.67 -11.82
C PHE A 282 0.13 -0.20 -11.95
N LEU A 283 0.26 -1.49 -11.63
CA LEU A 283 -0.79 -2.50 -11.58
C LEU A 283 -1.75 -2.30 -10.39
N ALA A 284 -2.99 -2.76 -10.53
CA ALA A 284 -4.00 -2.77 -9.47
C ALA A 284 -4.65 -4.16 -9.29
N GLU A 285 -5.16 -4.42 -8.08
CA GLU A 285 -5.86 -5.68 -7.76
C GLU A 285 -7.09 -5.92 -8.65
N GLY A 286 -7.25 -7.12 -9.18
CA GLY A 286 -8.29 -7.49 -10.15
C GLY A 286 -8.03 -7.06 -11.59
N THR A 287 -6.95 -6.33 -11.88
CA THR A 287 -6.61 -5.88 -13.25
C THR A 287 -5.14 -6.06 -13.65
N ALA A 288 -4.26 -6.58 -12.79
CA ALA A 288 -2.82 -6.50 -12.99
C ALA A 288 -2.33 -7.14 -14.30
N VAL A 289 -2.95 -8.24 -14.76
CA VAL A 289 -2.61 -8.86 -16.04
C VAL A 289 -2.94 -7.93 -17.21
N ASN A 290 -4.07 -7.25 -17.18
CA ASN A 290 -4.43 -6.23 -18.18
C ASN A 290 -3.48 -5.03 -18.10
N ASP A 291 -3.18 -4.55 -16.89
CA ASP A 291 -2.32 -3.37 -16.65
C ASP A 291 -0.87 -3.61 -17.09
N LEU A 292 -0.41 -4.88 -17.09
CA LEU A 292 0.90 -5.30 -17.59
C LEU A 292 0.93 -5.54 -19.10
N LEU A 293 -0.19 -5.97 -19.70
CA LEU A 293 -0.32 -6.19 -21.14
C LEU A 293 -0.56 -4.89 -21.92
N TYR A 294 -1.27 -3.93 -21.31
CA TYR A 294 -1.70 -2.66 -21.90
C TYR A 294 -1.48 -1.47 -20.92
N PRO A 295 -0.24 -1.22 -20.47
CA PRO A 295 0.03 -0.14 -19.51
C PRO A 295 -0.23 1.24 -20.10
N ASP A 296 -0.75 2.19 -19.30
CA ASP A 296 -0.77 3.62 -19.64
C ASP A 296 0.64 4.15 -20.03
N ARG A 297 1.66 3.61 -19.35
CA ARG A 297 3.10 3.90 -19.49
C ARG A 297 3.94 2.89 -18.71
N VAL A 298 5.14 2.60 -19.19
CA VAL A 298 6.24 2.03 -18.39
C VAL A 298 7.17 3.17 -17.98
N LEU A 299 7.71 3.14 -16.76
CA LEU A 299 8.64 4.15 -16.25
C LEU A 299 9.97 3.48 -15.90
N ILE A 300 11.09 4.03 -16.37
CA ILE A 300 12.44 3.53 -16.06
C ILE A 300 13.30 4.71 -15.62
N GLY A 301 13.69 4.74 -14.35
CA GLY A 301 14.66 5.68 -13.79
C GLY A 301 16.07 5.13 -13.83
N SER A 302 17.03 5.89 -14.33
CA SER A 302 18.45 5.52 -14.32
C SER A 302 19.40 6.65 -13.93
N LEU A 303 20.64 6.28 -13.57
CA LEU A 303 21.73 7.24 -13.45
C LEU A 303 22.09 7.80 -14.82
N GLN A 304 22.36 9.10 -14.88
CA GLN A 304 22.68 9.81 -16.13
C GLN A 304 24.18 9.66 -16.46
N THR A 305 24.66 8.42 -16.50
CA THR A 305 26.00 8.02 -17.00
C THR A 305 25.83 7.15 -18.24
N PRO A 306 26.87 6.97 -19.09
CA PRO A 306 26.77 6.10 -20.26
C PRO A 306 26.30 4.67 -19.94
N GLU A 307 26.75 4.12 -18.81
CA GLU A 307 26.39 2.78 -18.32
C GLU A 307 24.95 2.73 -17.82
N GLY A 308 24.51 3.71 -17.04
CA GLY A 308 23.15 3.81 -16.54
C GLY A 308 22.12 4.06 -17.65
N LEU A 309 22.51 4.76 -18.72
CA LEU A 309 21.69 4.93 -19.92
C LEU A 309 21.62 3.62 -20.74
N ALA A 310 22.73 2.93 -20.97
CA ALA A 310 22.76 1.64 -21.66
C ALA A 310 21.97 0.54 -20.90
N ALA A 311 22.01 0.54 -19.57
CA ALA A 311 21.19 -0.34 -18.74
C ALA A 311 19.69 -0.01 -18.87
N SER A 312 19.34 1.28 -18.90
CA SER A 312 17.96 1.76 -19.11
C SER A 312 17.42 1.35 -20.48
N GLU A 313 18.24 1.51 -21.53
CA GLU A 313 17.93 1.06 -22.89
C GLU A 313 17.74 -0.46 -22.97
N SER A 314 18.61 -1.23 -22.29
CA SER A 314 18.48 -2.69 -22.22
C SER A 314 17.15 -3.14 -21.61
N LEU A 315 16.67 -2.47 -20.55
CA LEU A 315 15.35 -2.75 -19.96
C LEU A 315 14.19 -2.22 -20.84
N SER A 316 14.39 -1.09 -21.52
CA SER A 316 13.44 -0.53 -22.48
C SER A 316 13.18 -1.49 -23.64
N ASP A 317 14.23 -2.11 -24.18
CA ASP A 317 14.11 -3.11 -25.26
C ASP A 317 13.42 -4.41 -24.82
N VAL A 318 13.49 -4.81 -23.55
CA VAL A 318 12.65 -5.90 -23.02
C VAL A 318 11.17 -5.51 -23.13
N TYR A 319 10.77 -4.36 -22.59
CA TYR A 319 9.38 -3.89 -22.66
C TYR A 319 8.90 -3.61 -24.09
N ALA A 320 9.79 -3.18 -25.00
CA ALA A 320 9.49 -2.91 -26.41
C ALA A 320 9.06 -4.16 -27.22
N ASN A 321 9.14 -5.37 -26.66
CA ASN A 321 8.56 -6.58 -27.26
C ASN A 321 7.02 -6.55 -27.27
N TRP A 322 6.36 -5.70 -26.46
CA TRP A 322 4.89 -5.52 -26.51
C TRP A 322 4.37 -4.12 -26.17
N VAL A 323 5.17 -3.27 -25.51
CA VAL A 323 4.82 -1.88 -25.19
C VAL A 323 5.38 -0.95 -26.27
N PRO A 324 4.57 -0.07 -26.90
CA PRO A 324 5.06 0.96 -27.83
C PRO A 324 6.13 1.84 -27.17
N LYS A 325 7.23 2.16 -27.87
CA LYS A 325 8.36 2.90 -27.26
C LYS A 325 7.96 4.30 -26.77
N GLU A 326 6.96 4.92 -27.36
CA GLU A 326 6.37 6.19 -26.91
C GLU A 326 5.66 6.10 -25.54
N GLN A 327 5.34 4.90 -25.06
CA GLN A 327 4.82 4.63 -23.72
C GLN A 327 5.92 4.25 -22.71
N ILE A 328 7.18 4.10 -23.14
CA ILE A 328 8.32 3.74 -22.27
C ILE A 328 9.10 5.01 -21.90
N LEU A 329 8.83 5.54 -20.72
CA LEU A 329 9.37 6.80 -20.23
C LEU A 329 10.68 6.57 -19.47
N THR A 330 11.81 6.99 -20.04
CA THR A 330 13.13 6.98 -19.38
C THR A 330 13.40 8.31 -18.67
N VAL A 331 13.72 8.28 -17.37
CA VAL A 331 13.92 9.46 -16.52
C VAL A 331 15.14 9.31 -15.60
N GLY A 332 15.47 10.34 -14.82
CA GLY A 332 16.44 10.24 -13.73
C GLY A 332 15.97 9.27 -12.64
N LEU A 333 16.89 8.49 -12.06
CA LEU A 333 16.64 7.46 -11.06
C LEU A 333 15.68 7.90 -9.92
N TRP A 334 15.96 9.04 -9.30
CA TRP A 334 15.16 9.57 -8.18
C TRP A 334 13.81 10.15 -8.64
N SER A 335 13.74 10.61 -9.91
CA SER A 335 12.48 11.05 -10.52
C SER A 335 11.52 9.88 -10.72
N SER A 336 12.03 8.67 -10.96
CA SER A 336 11.22 7.45 -11.03
C SER A 336 10.62 7.07 -9.67
N GLU A 337 11.47 6.95 -8.64
CA GLU A 337 11.04 6.67 -7.25
C GLU A 337 9.95 7.68 -6.80
N LEU A 338 10.21 8.98 -6.98
CA LEU A 338 9.26 10.03 -6.59
C LEU A 338 7.98 10.03 -7.42
N SER A 339 8.04 9.73 -8.71
CA SER A 339 6.84 9.70 -9.58
C SER A 339 5.83 8.63 -9.15
N LYS A 340 6.29 7.50 -8.59
CA LYS A 340 5.41 6.46 -8.03
C LYS A 340 4.65 6.97 -6.81
N LEU A 341 5.36 7.55 -5.84
CA LEU A 341 4.75 8.14 -4.64
C LEU A 341 3.79 9.28 -5.00
N ALA A 342 4.20 10.19 -5.90
CA ALA A 342 3.39 11.30 -6.36
C ALA A 342 2.12 10.85 -7.09
N ALA A 343 2.21 9.85 -7.98
CA ALA A 343 1.04 9.32 -8.68
C ALA A 343 0.01 8.71 -7.71
N ASN A 344 0.46 7.88 -6.77
CA ASN A 344 -0.42 7.29 -5.76
C ASN A 344 -1.03 8.36 -4.83
N ALA A 345 -0.25 9.37 -4.42
CA ALA A 345 -0.74 10.48 -3.61
C ALA A 345 -1.78 11.35 -4.36
N MET A 346 -1.59 11.63 -5.65
CA MET A 346 -2.56 12.37 -6.46
C MET A 346 -3.86 11.59 -6.71
N LEU A 347 -3.79 10.27 -6.91
CA LEU A 347 -4.98 9.41 -7.04
C LEU A 347 -5.82 9.42 -5.75
N ALA A 348 -5.17 9.25 -4.60
CA ALA A 348 -5.82 9.32 -3.29
C ALA A 348 -6.34 10.72 -2.96
N GLN A 349 -5.61 11.78 -3.34
CA GLN A 349 -6.03 13.17 -3.17
C GLN A 349 -7.37 13.44 -3.85
N ARG A 350 -7.61 12.91 -5.06
CA ARG A 350 -8.90 13.06 -5.76
C ARG A 350 -10.05 12.43 -4.97
N ILE A 351 -9.84 11.26 -4.37
CA ILE A 351 -10.83 10.59 -3.50
C ILE A 351 -11.11 11.45 -2.26
N SER A 352 -10.07 11.93 -1.56
CA SER A 352 -10.25 12.79 -0.39
C SER A 352 -10.92 14.13 -0.75
N SER A 353 -10.58 14.75 -1.88
CA SER A 353 -11.21 15.98 -2.36
C SER A 353 -12.70 15.81 -2.68
N ILE A 354 -13.11 14.73 -3.37
CA ILE A 354 -14.54 14.49 -3.61
C ILE A 354 -15.27 14.07 -2.32
N ASN A 355 -14.57 13.43 -1.38
CA ASN A 355 -15.11 13.14 -0.04
C ASN A 355 -15.33 14.42 0.79
N ALA A 356 -14.45 15.43 0.74
CA ALA A 356 -14.73 16.75 1.33
C ALA A 356 -15.98 17.40 0.70
N LEU A 357 -16.09 17.36 -0.64
CA LEU A 357 -17.27 17.86 -1.34
C LEU A 357 -18.54 17.07 -0.97
N SER A 358 -18.44 15.77 -0.63
CA SER A 358 -19.58 14.97 -0.17
C SER A 358 -20.19 15.51 1.13
N ALA A 359 -19.37 15.94 2.10
CA ALA A 359 -19.85 16.55 3.33
C ALA A 359 -20.52 17.92 3.09
N ILE A 360 -20.04 18.70 2.11
CA ILE A 360 -20.70 19.95 1.69
C ILE A 360 -22.04 19.65 1.01
N CYS A 361 -22.12 18.62 0.16
CA CYS A 361 -23.36 18.21 -0.50
C CYS A 361 -24.43 17.78 0.52
N GLU A 362 -24.05 16.98 1.52
CA GLU A 362 -24.92 16.60 2.64
C GLU A 362 -25.45 17.81 3.43
N ALA A 363 -24.60 18.81 3.68
CA ALA A 363 -24.97 20.02 4.43
C ALA A 363 -25.75 21.08 3.62
N THR A 364 -25.86 20.93 2.29
CA THR A 364 -26.49 21.91 1.39
C THR A 364 -27.66 21.37 0.56
N GLY A 365 -27.92 20.06 0.61
CA GLY A 365 -28.95 19.41 -0.21
C GLY A 365 -28.51 19.10 -1.65
N ALA A 366 -27.23 19.30 -2.00
CA ALA A 366 -26.69 18.91 -3.29
C ALA A 366 -26.41 17.39 -3.36
N ASN A 367 -26.15 16.88 -4.57
CA ASN A 367 -25.83 15.49 -4.86
C ASN A 367 -24.38 15.34 -5.38
N ILE A 368 -23.56 14.58 -4.66
CA ILE A 368 -22.15 14.41 -5.02
C ILE A 368 -21.92 13.67 -6.34
N ASP A 369 -22.84 12.78 -6.76
CA ASP A 369 -22.73 12.11 -8.07
C ASP A 369 -22.85 13.12 -9.22
N GLU A 370 -23.72 14.13 -9.08
CA GLU A 370 -23.90 15.22 -10.06
C GLU A 370 -22.71 16.18 -10.06
N VAL A 371 -22.21 16.56 -8.87
CA VAL A 371 -21.01 17.40 -8.72
C VAL A 371 -19.78 16.69 -9.29
N ALA A 372 -19.58 15.41 -8.99
CA ALA A 372 -18.51 14.59 -9.54
C ALA A 372 -18.58 14.48 -11.07
N HIS A 373 -19.78 14.27 -11.62
CA HIS A 373 -20.00 14.21 -13.06
C HIS A 373 -19.68 15.55 -13.74
N ALA A 374 -20.18 16.67 -13.20
CA ALA A 374 -19.95 18.00 -13.76
C ALA A 374 -18.47 18.41 -13.70
N VAL A 375 -17.78 18.15 -12.59
CA VAL A 375 -16.34 18.41 -12.42
C VAL A 375 -15.50 17.48 -13.30
N GLY A 376 -15.88 16.21 -13.41
CA GLY A 376 -15.18 15.21 -14.22
C GLY A 376 -15.32 15.41 -15.74
N PHE A 377 -16.27 16.23 -16.19
CA PHE A 377 -16.47 16.56 -17.60
C PHE A 377 -15.42 17.55 -18.15
N ASP A 378 -14.75 18.31 -17.28
CA ASP A 378 -13.58 19.09 -17.69
C ASP A 378 -12.41 18.15 -17.98
N SER A 379 -11.96 18.08 -19.25
CA SER A 379 -10.92 17.15 -19.68
C SER A 379 -9.55 17.39 -19.03
N ARG A 380 -9.33 18.54 -18.36
CA ARG A 380 -8.13 18.82 -17.55
C ARG A 380 -8.18 18.16 -16.18
N ILE A 381 -9.37 17.80 -15.70
CA ILE A 381 -9.61 17.08 -14.44
C ILE A 381 -9.89 15.61 -14.74
N GLY A 382 -10.76 15.32 -15.71
CA GLY A 382 -11.18 13.98 -16.12
C GLY A 382 -12.07 13.25 -15.10
N PRO A 383 -12.84 12.22 -15.51
CA PRO A 383 -13.87 11.61 -14.65
C PRO A 383 -13.35 10.50 -13.72
N LYS A 384 -12.14 9.96 -13.95
CA LYS A 384 -11.58 8.87 -13.14
C LYS A 384 -11.31 9.32 -11.69
N PHE A 385 -11.43 8.42 -10.71
CA PHE A 385 -11.13 8.71 -9.28
C PHE A 385 -11.96 9.85 -8.64
N LEU A 386 -13.17 10.11 -9.15
CA LEU A 386 -14.12 11.09 -8.57
C LEU A 386 -15.38 10.44 -7.97
N LYS A 387 -15.36 9.16 -7.60
CA LYS A 387 -16.47 8.51 -6.89
C LYS A 387 -16.26 8.68 -5.38
N ALA A 388 -17.20 9.34 -4.70
CA ALA A 388 -17.19 9.47 -3.24
C ALA A 388 -17.47 8.12 -2.57
N SER A 389 -16.97 7.96 -1.34
CA SER A 389 -17.04 6.71 -0.56
C SER A 389 -16.86 6.98 0.93
N VAL A 390 -17.07 5.98 1.78
CA VAL A 390 -16.76 6.02 3.23
C VAL A 390 -15.26 6.21 3.52
N GLY A 391 -14.39 5.84 2.59
CA GLY A 391 -12.96 6.11 2.62
C GLY A 391 -12.21 5.20 1.66
N PHE A 392 -11.02 5.62 1.22
CA PHE A 392 -10.08 4.71 0.57
C PHE A 392 -9.41 3.78 1.59
N GLY A 393 -8.96 2.63 1.09
CA GLY A 393 -8.12 1.66 1.80
C GLY A 393 -7.13 1.03 0.82
N GLY A 394 -6.65 -0.18 1.13
CA GLY A 394 -5.62 -0.89 0.37
C GLY A 394 -4.22 -0.45 0.77
N SER A 395 -3.24 -1.35 0.62
CA SER A 395 -1.88 -1.20 1.18
C SER A 395 -0.99 -0.11 0.55
N CYS A 396 -1.49 0.63 -0.45
CA CYS A 396 -0.71 1.62 -1.20
C CYS A 396 -0.99 3.05 -0.71
N PHE A 397 -2.20 3.58 -0.92
CA PHE A 397 -2.46 5.03 -0.78
C PHE A 397 -2.03 5.61 0.57
N GLN A 398 -2.46 5.04 1.69
CA GLN A 398 -2.08 5.53 3.01
C GLN A 398 -0.57 5.40 3.25
N LYS A 399 0.01 4.23 2.96
CA LYS A 399 1.45 3.96 3.11
C LYS A 399 2.30 4.96 2.33
N ASP A 400 1.94 5.24 1.08
CA ASP A 400 2.75 6.02 0.15
C ASP A 400 2.64 7.52 0.44
N ILE A 401 1.45 8.00 0.84
CA ILE A 401 1.29 9.38 1.33
C ILE A 401 2.10 9.57 2.62
N LEU A 402 2.01 8.64 3.59
CA LEU A 402 2.75 8.79 4.85
C LEU A 402 4.27 8.72 4.65
N ASN A 403 4.77 7.94 3.68
CA ASN A 403 6.17 7.98 3.26
C ASN A 403 6.53 9.33 2.59
N LEU A 404 5.64 9.92 1.78
CA LEU A 404 5.85 11.24 1.16
C LEU A 404 5.84 12.39 2.19
N VAL A 405 4.99 12.29 3.22
CA VAL A 405 4.97 13.17 4.40
C VAL A 405 6.30 13.05 5.15
N TYR A 406 6.72 11.83 5.50
CA TYR A 406 7.99 11.59 6.20
C TYR A 406 9.21 12.06 5.40
N LEU A 407 9.23 11.83 4.08
CA LEU A 407 10.25 12.34 3.17
C LEU A 407 10.31 13.87 3.23
N SER A 408 9.15 14.54 3.16
CA SER A 408 9.06 16.00 3.25
C SER A 408 9.60 16.54 4.59
N GLU A 409 9.28 15.89 5.71
CA GLU A 409 9.82 16.25 7.03
C GLU A 409 11.34 16.03 7.12
N SER A 410 11.84 14.92 6.56
CA SER A 410 13.28 14.61 6.51
C SER A 410 14.10 15.58 5.64
N LEU A 411 13.43 16.25 4.69
CA LEU A 411 14.00 17.29 3.84
C LEU A 411 13.74 18.71 4.37
N HIS A 412 13.18 18.84 5.58
CA HIS A 412 12.82 20.10 6.24
C HIS A 412 11.78 20.95 5.47
N LEU A 413 10.78 20.30 4.89
CA LEU A 413 9.66 20.91 4.15
C LEU A 413 8.31 20.70 4.89
N PRO A 414 8.08 21.35 6.04
CA PRO A 414 6.92 21.08 6.89
C PRO A 414 5.58 21.47 6.25
N GLU A 415 5.54 22.47 5.38
CA GLU A 415 4.33 22.87 4.65
C GLU A 415 3.91 21.80 3.64
N VAL A 416 4.89 21.17 2.97
CA VAL A 416 4.66 20.08 2.02
C VAL A 416 4.22 18.81 2.76
N ALA A 417 4.81 18.54 3.92
CA ALA A 417 4.38 17.47 4.82
C ALA A 417 2.93 17.67 5.29
N ALA A 418 2.56 18.89 5.72
CA ALA A 418 1.21 19.21 6.15
C ALA A 418 0.19 19.08 5.00
N TYR A 419 0.52 19.55 3.79
CA TYR A 419 -0.33 19.45 2.61
C TYR A 419 -0.69 18.00 2.26
N TRP A 420 0.30 17.10 2.20
CA TRP A 420 0.04 15.69 1.91
C TRP A 420 -0.64 14.96 3.06
N ARG A 421 -0.33 15.30 4.31
CA ARG A 421 -0.99 14.74 5.51
C ARG A 421 -2.50 14.96 5.51
N GLN A 422 -2.98 16.12 5.02
CA GLN A 422 -4.42 16.39 4.89
C GLN A 422 -5.17 15.35 4.05
N VAL A 423 -4.53 14.70 3.07
CA VAL A 423 -5.19 13.65 2.26
C VAL A 423 -5.60 12.45 3.11
N VAL A 424 -4.78 12.08 4.11
CA VAL A 424 -5.06 10.97 5.05
C VAL A 424 -5.97 11.43 6.19
N GLU A 425 -5.73 12.61 6.78
CA GLU A 425 -6.60 13.14 7.85
C GLU A 425 -8.06 13.28 7.40
N LEU A 426 -8.28 13.70 6.15
CA LEU A 426 -9.58 13.82 5.51
C LEU A 426 -10.23 12.46 5.20
N ASN A 427 -9.45 11.44 4.87
CA ASN A 427 -9.94 10.06 4.73
C ASN A 427 -10.42 9.49 6.07
N GLU A 428 -9.64 9.70 7.13
CA GLU A 428 -9.97 9.26 8.48
C GLU A 428 -11.14 10.07 9.09
N TYR A 429 -11.31 11.33 8.69
CA TYR A 429 -12.53 12.11 8.96
C TYR A 429 -13.75 11.52 8.24
N GLN A 430 -13.62 11.13 6.96
CA GLN A 430 -14.72 10.52 6.19
C GLN A 430 -15.22 9.21 6.84
N LYS A 431 -14.30 8.36 7.32
CA LYS A 431 -14.66 7.14 8.08
C LYS A 431 -15.42 7.50 9.36
N ARG A 432 -14.81 8.30 10.25
CA ARG A 432 -15.40 8.68 11.56
C ARG A 432 -16.74 9.40 11.44
N ARG A 433 -16.90 10.32 10.47
CA ARG A 433 -18.16 11.05 10.31
C ARG A 433 -19.28 10.11 9.87
N PHE A 434 -18.98 9.09 9.07
CA PHE A 434 -19.97 8.08 8.65
C PHE A 434 -20.35 7.16 9.82
N SER A 435 -19.39 6.69 10.62
CA SER A 435 -19.67 5.98 11.90
C SER A 435 -20.61 6.81 12.79
N LYS A 436 -20.32 8.11 12.95
CA LYS A 436 -21.16 9.04 13.70
C LYS A 436 -22.55 9.24 13.07
N THR A 437 -22.65 9.35 11.75
CA THR A 437 -23.96 9.46 11.06
C THR A 437 -24.85 8.25 11.34
N VAL A 438 -24.28 7.04 11.44
CA VAL A 438 -25.02 5.83 11.86
C VAL A 438 -25.53 5.96 13.29
N VAL A 439 -24.67 6.33 14.24
CA VAL A 439 -25.04 6.50 15.67
C VAL A 439 -26.11 7.59 15.85
N ASP A 440 -25.92 8.77 15.27
CA ASP A 440 -26.84 9.91 15.39
C ASP A 440 -28.22 9.57 14.79
N THR A 441 -28.24 8.92 13.62
CA THR A 441 -29.46 8.51 12.94
C THR A 441 -30.21 7.41 13.70
N LEU A 442 -29.49 6.53 14.40
CA LEU A 442 -30.04 5.50 15.30
C LEU A 442 -30.31 6.04 16.72
N PHE A 443 -30.75 7.29 16.81
CA PHE A 443 -31.19 7.97 18.04
C PHE A 443 -30.07 8.23 19.07
N ASN A 444 -28.83 8.39 18.60
CA ASN A 444 -27.61 8.59 19.41
C ASN A 444 -27.24 7.38 20.31
N THR A 445 -27.71 6.17 20.01
CA THR A 445 -27.19 4.95 20.66
C THR A 445 -27.35 3.70 19.80
N ILE A 446 -26.28 2.92 19.70
CA ILE A 446 -26.27 1.60 19.04
C ILE A 446 -25.98 0.45 20.00
N THR A 447 -26.00 0.71 21.31
CA THR A 447 -25.81 -0.32 22.35
C THR A 447 -26.82 -1.45 22.20
N GLY A 448 -26.33 -2.66 21.94
CA GLY A 448 -27.13 -3.87 21.75
C GLY A 448 -27.89 -3.96 20.42
N LYS A 449 -27.81 -2.95 19.55
CA LYS A 449 -28.48 -2.96 18.22
C LYS A 449 -27.77 -3.91 17.26
N ARG A 450 -28.54 -4.60 16.41
CA ARG A 450 -28.00 -5.43 15.33
C ARG A 450 -27.74 -4.57 14.09
N ILE A 451 -26.47 -4.42 13.73
CA ILE A 451 -26.02 -3.69 12.54
C ILE A 451 -25.42 -4.68 11.56
N ALA A 452 -26.03 -4.82 10.39
CA ALA A 452 -25.47 -5.57 9.28
C ALA A 452 -24.39 -4.73 8.57
N VAL A 453 -23.22 -5.31 8.32
CA VAL A 453 -22.14 -4.69 7.54
C VAL A 453 -21.89 -5.55 6.31
N LEU A 454 -22.27 -5.02 5.15
CA LEU A 454 -22.12 -5.65 3.85
C LEU A 454 -20.85 -5.15 3.18
N GLY A 455 -19.90 -6.07 3.02
CA GLY A 455 -18.54 -5.79 2.55
C GLY A 455 -17.54 -5.63 3.69
N PHE A 456 -16.39 -6.29 3.55
CA PHE A 456 -15.26 -6.19 4.46
C PHE A 456 -13.94 -5.92 3.70
N ALA A 457 -13.81 -6.41 2.46
CA ALA A 457 -12.70 -6.08 1.57
C ALA A 457 -12.60 -4.55 1.32
N PHE A 458 -11.40 -4.02 1.09
CA PHE A 458 -11.22 -2.55 0.96
C PHE A 458 -11.93 -1.97 -0.28
N LYS A 459 -12.14 -2.80 -1.30
CA LYS A 459 -12.88 -2.56 -2.54
C LYS A 459 -13.50 -3.86 -3.05
N ALA A 460 -14.36 -3.79 -4.06
CA ALA A 460 -14.92 -4.97 -4.71
C ALA A 460 -13.89 -5.73 -5.57
N ASP A 461 -14.24 -6.98 -5.90
CA ASP A 461 -13.50 -7.92 -6.74
C ASP A 461 -12.08 -8.32 -6.21
N THR A 462 -11.79 -8.09 -4.92
CA THR A 462 -10.61 -8.62 -4.19
C THR A 462 -11.02 -9.22 -2.84
N GLY A 463 -10.17 -10.08 -2.27
CA GLY A 463 -10.27 -10.55 -0.88
C GLY A 463 -9.39 -9.75 0.10
N ASP A 464 -8.71 -8.69 -0.36
CA ASP A 464 -7.83 -7.88 0.47
C ASP A 464 -8.59 -6.94 1.44
N THR A 465 -8.12 -6.91 2.67
CA THR A 465 -8.70 -6.16 3.80
C THR A 465 -7.79 -5.04 4.30
N ARG A 466 -6.54 -4.95 3.84
CA ARG A 466 -5.53 -3.98 4.34
C ARG A 466 -6.08 -2.54 4.25
N GLU A 467 -6.03 -1.82 5.36
CA GLU A 467 -6.58 -0.45 5.50
C GLU A 467 -8.07 -0.29 5.13
N SER A 468 -8.85 -1.38 5.11
CA SER A 468 -10.28 -1.35 4.77
C SER A 468 -11.06 -0.46 5.73
N ALA A 469 -11.90 0.43 5.16
CA ALA A 469 -12.80 1.28 5.95
C ALA A 469 -13.76 0.45 6.82
N ALA A 470 -14.14 -0.76 6.39
CA ALA A 470 -15.02 -1.65 7.16
C ALA A 470 -14.46 -1.97 8.55
N ILE A 471 -13.14 -2.23 8.66
CA ILE A 471 -12.47 -2.48 9.94
C ILE A 471 -12.64 -1.28 10.88
N THR A 472 -12.49 -0.06 10.37
CA THR A 472 -12.66 1.18 11.14
C THR A 472 -14.11 1.36 11.61
N LEU A 473 -15.10 1.16 10.73
CA LEU A 473 -16.52 1.26 11.08
C LEU A 473 -16.91 0.24 12.15
N ILE A 474 -16.47 -1.02 11.99
CA ILE A 474 -16.81 -2.11 12.91
C ILE A 474 -16.19 -1.85 14.28
N ARG A 475 -14.92 -1.41 14.36
CA ARG A 475 -14.30 -0.97 15.62
C ARG A 475 -15.10 0.13 16.30
N ASP A 476 -15.49 1.17 15.55
CA ASP A 476 -16.30 2.27 16.09
C ASP A 476 -17.65 1.75 16.63
N PHE A 477 -18.34 0.85 15.91
CA PHE A 477 -19.59 0.24 16.36
C PHE A 477 -19.43 -0.68 17.58
N LEU A 478 -18.31 -1.39 17.69
CA LEU A 478 -17.99 -2.22 18.86
C LEU A 478 -17.70 -1.38 20.11
N SER A 479 -17.09 -0.20 19.96
CA SER A 479 -16.88 0.75 21.06
C SER A 479 -18.20 1.26 21.65
N GLU A 480 -19.21 1.45 20.79
CA GLU A 480 -20.61 1.80 21.13
C GLU A 480 -21.48 0.58 21.51
N ARG A 481 -20.86 -0.60 21.63
CA ARG A 481 -21.46 -1.88 22.05
C ARG A 481 -22.58 -2.42 21.14
N ALA A 482 -22.47 -2.18 19.83
CA ALA A 482 -23.37 -2.77 18.85
C ALA A 482 -23.09 -4.28 18.64
N GLN A 483 -24.12 -4.98 18.14
CA GLN A 483 -24.04 -6.35 17.67
C GLN A 483 -23.86 -6.32 16.14
N VAL A 484 -22.65 -6.58 15.65
CA VAL A 484 -22.27 -6.46 14.24
C VAL A 484 -22.43 -7.79 13.52
N ARG A 485 -23.19 -7.80 12.42
CA ARG A 485 -23.36 -8.96 11.53
C ARG A 485 -22.64 -8.71 10.20
N ILE A 486 -21.51 -9.38 9.95
CA ILE A 486 -20.65 -9.13 8.77
C ILE A 486 -21.00 -10.13 7.65
N TYR A 487 -21.06 -9.67 6.40
CA TYR A 487 -20.97 -10.54 5.23
C TYR A 487 -20.06 -9.92 4.16
N ASP A 488 -19.15 -10.72 3.60
CA ASP A 488 -18.37 -10.40 2.40
C ASP A 488 -18.23 -11.67 1.54
N PRO A 489 -18.40 -11.60 0.21
CA PRO A 489 -18.40 -12.77 -0.67
C PRO A 489 -16.99 -13.32 -1.01
N LYS A 490 -15.89 -12.69 -0.54
CA LYS A 490 -14.51 -13.10 -0.87
C LYS A 490 -13.51 -13.05 0.29
N VAL A 491 -13.76 -12.31 1.37
CA VAL A 491 -12.83 -12.30 2.53
C VAL A 491 -12.99 -13.56 3.38
N GLU A 492 -11.90 -14.28 3.61
CA GLU A 492 -11.86 -15.46 4.49
C GLU A 492 -12.21 -15.10 5.94
N HIS A 493 -13.04 -15.94 6.60
CA HIS A 493 -13.47 -15.70 7.99
C HIS A 493 -12.29 -15.57 8.96
N SER A 494 -11.20 -16.28 8.72
CA SER A 494 -9.97 -16.20 9.52
C SER A 494 -9.27 -14.85 9.39
N GLN A 495 -9.33 -14.19 8.23
CA GLN A 495 -8.78 -12.86 8.00
C GLN A 495 -9.60 -11.80 8.75
N ILE A 496 -10.94 -11.87 8.65
CA ILE A 496 -11.86 -10.99 9.39
C ILE A 496 -11.56 -11.04 10.90
N TRP A 497 -11.36 -12.23 11.47
CA TRP A 497 -11.02 -12.37 12.89
C TRP A 497 -9.63 -11.82 13.25
N GLN A 498 -8.64 -11.93 12.36
CA GLN A 498 -7.30 -11.37 12.58
C GLN A 498 -7.31 -9.85 12.52
N ASP A 499 -7.96 -9.26 11.52
CA ASP A 499 -8.01 -7.81 11.30
C ASP A 499 -8.75 -7.10 12.44
N LEU A 500 -9.87 -7.66 12.90
CA LEU A 500 -10.59 -7.15 14.06
C LEU A 500 -9.78 -7.28 15.36
N GLN A 501 -8.97 -8.34 15.49
CA GLN A 501 -8.09 -8.52 16.66
C GLN A 501 -6.86 -7.59 16.64
N GLU A 502 -6.31 -7.22 15.49
CA GLU A 502 -5.28 -6.17 15.38
C GLU A 502 -5.86 -4.76 15.56
N ALA A 503 -7.13 -4.54 15.17
CA ALA A 503 -7.85 -3.27 15.39
C ALA A 503 -8.31 -3.05 16.85
N GLU A 504 -8.60 -4.13 17.60
CA GLU A 504 -8.97 -4.11 19.02
C GLU A 504 -7.96 -4.89 19.89
N PRO A 505 -6.69 -4.43 20.02
CA PRO A 505 -5.62 -5.15 20.73
C PRO A 505 -5.81 -5.21 22.26
N HIS A 506 -6.89 -4.63 22.78
CA HIS A 506 -7.27 -4.64 24.20
C HIS A 506 -8.40 -5.63 24.52
N LEU A 507 -9.09 -6.15 23.50
CA LEU A 507 -10.12 -7.17 23.64
C LEU A 507 -9.54 -8.54 23.26
N SER A 508 -9.98 -9.60 23.94
CA SER A 508 -9.73 -10.95 23.43
C SER A 508 -10.66 -11.27 22.26
N LEU A 509 -10.24 -12.16 21.35
CA LEU A 509 -11.09 -12.67 20.27
C LEU A 509 -12.43 -13.21 20.79
N ALA A 510 -12.43 -13.83 21.98
CA ALA A 510 -13.64 -14.32 22.65
C ALA A 510 -14.54 -13.21 23.23
N GLU A 511 -14.11 -11.96 23.24
CA GLU A 511 -14.94 -10.78 23.55
C GLU A 511 -15.44 -10.10 22.27
N ILE A 512 -14.62 -10.03 21.23
CA ILE A 512 -15.04 -9.61 19.89
C ILE A 512 -16.17 -10.53 19.38
N GLN A 513 -16.03 -11.85 19.56
CA GLN A 513 -17.04 -12.87 19.21
C GLN A 513 -18.34 -12.81 20.03
N LYS A 514 -18.43 -12.01 21.11
CA LYS A 514 -19.71 -11.73 21.81
C LYS A 514 -20.51 -10.59 21.18
N GLN A 515 -19.93 -9.91 20.20
CA GLN A 515 -20.52 -8.75 19.53
C GLN A 515 -20.46 -8.87 18.01
N VAL A 516 -19.56 -9.67 17.43
CA VAL A 516 -19.43 -9.88 15.98
C VAL A 516 -19.92 -11.27 15.60
N THR A 517 -20.74 -11.36 14.56
CA THR A 517 -21.13 -12.60 13.88
C THR A 517 -20.82 -12.49 12.39
N ILE A 518 -19.98 -13.38 11.86
CA ILE A 518 -19.78 -13.50 10.41
C ILE A 518 -20.87 -14.42 9.86
N CYS A 519 -21.64 -13.92 8.90
CA CYS A 519 -22.83 -14.57 8.34
C CYS A 519 -22.54 -15.17 6.96
N PRO A 520 -23.22 -16.25 6.54
CA PRO A 520 -22.94 -16.92 5.25
C PRO A 520 -23.60 -16.25 4.03
N SER A 521 -24.50 -15.29 4.22
CA SER A 521 -25.10 -14.50 3.13
C SER A 521 -25.43 -13.08 3.57
N ALA A 522 -25.64 -12.18 2.59
CA ALA A 522 -26.13 -10.81 2.84
C ALA A 522 -27.51 -10.81 3.52
N PHE A 523 -28.39 -11.75 3.18
CA PHE A 523 -29.71 -11.89 3.81
C PHE A 523 -29.58 -12.27 5.29
N ASP A 524 -28.74 -13.27 5.59
CA ASP A 524 -28.47 -13.67 6.98
C ASP A 524 -27.85 -12.54 7.80
N ALA A 525 -26.97 -11.74 7.22
CA ALA A 525 -26.42 -10.56 7.89
C ALA A 525 -27.49 -9.50 8.21
N CYS A 526 -28.46 -9.30 7.32
CA CYS A 526 -29.51 -8.29 7.48
C CYS A 526 -30.73 -8.76 8.28
N SER A 527 -30.94 -10.07 8.44
CA SER A 527 -32.04 -10.60 9.27
C SER A 527 -32.01 -9.98 10.67
N ASP A 528 -33.18 -9.56 11.16
CA ASP A 528 -33.39 -8.96 12.47
C ASP A 528 -32.57 -7.68 12.74
N ALA A 529 -31.87 -7.12 11.74
CA ALA A 529 -31.06 -5.92 11.92
C ALA A 529 -31.94 -4.66 12.03
N GLU A 530 -31.53 -3.69 12.84
CA GLU A 530 -32.09 -2.34 12.80
C GLU A 530 -31.50 -1.52 11.65
N ALA A 531 -30.27 -1.81 11.24
CA ALA A 531 -29.55 -1.07 10.21
C ALA A 531 -28.69 -1.98 9.31
N VAL A 532 -28.62 -1.62 8.03
CA VAL A 532 -27.64 -2.17 7.07
C VAL A 532 -26.65 -1.08 6.68
N VAL A 533 -25.37 -1.41 6.68
CA VAL A 533 -24.25 -0.53 6.28
C VAL A 533 -23.54 -1.18 5.09
N VAL A 534 -23.54 -0.51 3.93
CA VAL A 534 -22.75 -0.95 2.77
C VAL A 534 -21.36 -0.33 2.85
N ALA A 535 -20.37 -1.16 3.17
CA ALA A 535 -18.98 -0.75 3.36
C ALA A 535 -18.09 -1.05 2.13
N THR A 536 -18.52 -1.90 1.19
CA THR A 536 -17.77 -2.27 -0.03
C THR A 536 -18.71 -2.42 -1.24
N GLU A 537 -18.30 -1.94 -2.43
CA GLU A 537 -19.12 -1.82 -3.64
C GLU A 537 -19.37 -3.14 -4.42
N TRP A 538 -19.52 -4.26 -3.72
CA TRP A 538 -19.81 -5.56 -4.34
C TRP A 538 -21.09 -5.52 -5.19
N LYS A 539 -20.99 -5.96 -6.45
CA LYS A 539 -22.09 -5.91 -7.43
C LYS A 539 -23.35 -6.59 -6.90
N GLU A 540 -23.19 -7.73 -6.25
CA GLU A 540 -24.23 -8.53 -5.59
C GLU A 540 -25.19 -7.69 -4.74
N PHE A 541 -24.69 -6.73 -3.96
CA PHE A 541 -25.53 -5.96 -3.02
C PHE A 541 -26.53 -5.02 -3.73
N ARG A 542 -26.41 -4.79 -5.04
CA ARG A 542 -27.44 -4.11 -5.85
C ARG A 542 -28.65 -5.00 -6.11
N ASP A 543 -28.40 -6.29 -6.28
CA ASP A 543 -29.31 -7.24 -6.92
C ASP A 543 -29.97 -8.22 -5.91
N ILE A 544 -29.61 -8.13 -4.62
CA ILE A 544 -30.29 -8.84 -3.52
C ILE A 544 -31.76 -8.40 -3.36
N ASP A 545 -32.61 -9.31 -2.86
CA ASP A 545 -34.02 -9.01 -2.58
C ASP A 545 -34.17 -8.09 -1.36
N TRP A 546 -34.04 -6.79 -1.60
CA TRP A 546 -34.25 -5.74 -0.62
C TRP A 546 -35.66 -5.70 -0.03
N LYS A 547 -36.67 -6.30 -0.68
CA LYS A 547 -38.03 -6.40 -0.12
C LYS A 547 -38.09 -7.52 0.91
N ALA A 548 -37.55 -8.71 0.60
CA ALA A 548 -37.39 -9.79 1.57
C ALA A 548 -36.52 -9.37 2.77
N ILE A 549 -35.43 -8.62 2.53
CA ILE A 549 -34.60 -8.07 3.61
C ILE A 549 -35.41 -7.08 4.47
N TYR A 550 -36.15 -6.15 3.85
CA TYR A 550 -36.99 -5.22 4.61
C TYR A 550 -37.99 -5.95 5.51
N ASP A 551 -38.66 -6.97 4.99
CA ASP A 551 -39.71 -7.70 5.73
C ASP A 551 -39.16 -8.56 6.90
N ASN A 552 -37.86 -8.87 6.91
CA ASN A 552 -37.20 -9.63 7.98
C ASN A 552 -36.29 -8.77 8.91
N MET A 553 -36.15 -7.47 8.65
CA MET A 553 -35.47 -6.54 9.56
C MET A 553 -36.36 -6.07 10.72
N GLU A 554 -35.75 -5.46 11.73
CA GLU A 554 -36.47 -4.68 12.76
C GLU A 554 -37.07 -3.39 12.17
N LYS A 555 -37.90 -2.67 12.94
CA LYS A 555 -38.57 -1.44 12.48
C LYS A 555 -38.42 -0.27 13.46
N PRO A 556 -38.14 0.97 12.98
CA PRO A 556 -37.88 1.34 11.57
C PRO A 556 -36.52 0.81 11.07
N ALA A 557 -36.50 0.29 9.84
CA ALA A 557 -35.30 -0.25 9.20
C ALA A 557 -34.49 0.85 8.51
N PHE A 558 -33.17 0.87 8.71
CA PHE A 558 -32.26 1.85 8.12
C PHE A 558 -31.28 1.23 7.13
N VAL A 559 -30.90 1.99 6.11
CA VAL A 559 -29.80 1.66 5.18
C VAL A 559 -28.85 2.83 5.08
N PHE A 560 -27.55 2.57 5.25
CA PHE A 560 -26.46 3.53 5.13
C PHE A 560 -25.54 3.10 3.99
N ASP A 561 -25.68 3.76 2.84
CA ASP A 561 -24.86 3.47 1.66
C ASP A 561 -23.56 4.29 1.70
N GLY A 562 -22.47 3.63 2.09
CA GLY A 562 -21.12 4.18 2.13
C GLY A 562 -20.36 4.12 0.79
N ARG A 563 -20.99 3.65 -0.30
CA ARG A 563 -20.34 3.47 -1.62
C ARG A 563 -21.14 4.05 -2.80
N LEU A 564 -22.33 4.60 -2.55
CA LEU A 564 -23.24 5.17 -3.55
C LEU A 564 -23.54 4.13 -4.64
N LEU A 565 -23.91 2.94 -4.15
CA LEU A 565 -24.09 1.68 -4.87
C LEU A 565 -25.56 1.40 -5.17
N LEU A 566 -26.47 1.81 -4.26
CA LEU A 566 -27.86 1.37 -4.19
C LEU A 566 -28.86 2.40 -4.76
N ASP A 567 -30.02 1.90 -5.18
CA ASP A 567 -31.16 2.74 -5.56
C ASP A 567 -31.93 3.19 -4.31
N ALA A 568 -31.52 4.33 -3.76
CA ALA A 568 -32.10 4.87 -2.53
C ALA A 568 -33.61 5.14 -2.61
N ASP A 569 -34.15 5.41 -3.80
CA ASP A 569 -35.57 5.76 -3.95
C ASP A 569 -36.46 4.52 -4.10
N LYS A 570 -35.98 3.45 -4.75
CA LYS A 570 -36.60 2.12 -4.62
C LYS A 570 -36.63 1.63 -3.17
N LEU A 571 -35.53 1.82 -2.43
CA LEU A 571 -35.45 1.43 -1.02
C LEU A 571 -36.42 2.23 -0.14
N ARG A 572 -36.56 3.55 -0.38
CA ARG A 572 -37.57 4.39 0.28
C ARG A 572 -39.01 3.95 -0.05
N GLN A 573 -39.28 3.53 -1.28
CA GLN A 573 -40.58 2.98 -1.68
C GLN A 573 -40.91 1.64 -1.00
N ILE A 574 -39.90 0.81 -0.74
CA ILE A 574 -40.04 -0.42 0.07
C ILE A 574 -40.34 -0.09 1.55
N GLY A 575 -39.83 1.04 2.05
CA GLY A 575 -40.09 1.56 3.40
C GLY A 575 -38.83 1.87 4.23
N PHE A 576 -37.63 1.72 3.66
CA PHE A 576 -36.38 1.99 4.36
C PHE A 576 -36.14 3.48 4.63
N ARG A 577 -35.48 3.78 5.76
CA ARG A 577 -34.83 5.07 6.01
C ARG A 577 -33.41 5.04 5.45
N VAL A 578 -33.22 5.66 4.28
CA VAL A 578 -31.96 5.55 3.52
C VAL A 578 -31.13 6.82 3.61
N LYS A 579 -29.92 6.70 4.15
CA LYS A 579 -28.84 7.70 4.10
C LYS A 579 -27.76 7.25 3.10
N VAL A 580 -27.21 8.18 2.34
CA VAL A 580 -26.20 7.94 1.31
C VAL A 580 -25.13 9.02 1.43
N ILE A 581 -23.85 8.65 1.33
CA ILE A 581 -22.75 9.64 1.33
C ILE A 581 -22.93 10.64 0.18
N GLY A 582 -22.81 11.92 0.50
CA GLY A 582 -22.89 13.03 -0.44
C GLY A 582 -24.29 13.35 -0.97
N ARG A 583 -25.35 12.92 -0.29
CA ARG A 583 -26.74 13.32 -0.61
C ARG A 583 -27.42 13.90 0.63
N GLY A 584 -27.64 15.21 0.62
CA GLY A 584 -28.45 15.87 1.66
C GLY A 584 -29.93 15.58 1.50
N GLU A 585 -30.64 15.48 2.62
CA GLU A 585 -32.06 15.86 2.65
C GLU A 585 -32.08 17.39 2.71
N GLY A 586 -32.68 18.04 1.70
CA GLY A 586 -32.64 19.49 1.54
C GLY A 586 -33.26 20.24 2.74
N LEU A 587 -32.71 21.44 3.02
CA LEU A 587 -33.13 22.36 4.08
C LEU A 587 -34.56 22.90 3.86
#